data_AF-A0A315ZQE1-F1
#
_entry.id   AF-A0A315ZQE1-F1
#
_cell.length_a   1.000
_cell.length_b   1.000
_cell.length_c   1.000
_cell.angle_alpha   90.00
_cell.angle_beta   90.00
_cell.angle_gamma   90.00
#
_symmetry.space_group_name_H-M   'P 1'
#
loop_
_entity.id
_entity.type
_entity.pdbx_description
1 polymer ?
#
loop_
_entity_poly.entity_id
_entity_poly.type
_entity_poly.pdbx_seq_one_letter_code
_entity_poly.pdbx_strand_id
1 'polypeptide(L)'
;MVEKLVDILKIFLEKYFIPTIIAVVLSFVTYYITPEDNAVLIKFGVMGFSVCCFLIWFLIVEMVMGIFKGIISAVNRKIKGEKRQIYENDRIERENKEILEVLWTRVDEMNARDYQLLVEFINNGNQPHYEAGQYFGDCLLNSDWVHKTVVQAEKQVPIKIERSSMEGIHRFPIYETISARYQYVLKDELYKALKYSMDKHGKISHFER
;
A
#
# COMPACT_ATOMS: atom_id res chain seq x y z
N MET A 1 -52.25 -24.90 11.73
CA MET A 1 -51.62 -25.76 10.69
C MET A 1 -51.85 -25.17 9.29
N VAL A 2 -53.08 -24.75 8.99
CA VAL A 2 -53.44 -24.04 7.75
C VAL A 2 -52.71 -22.70 7.60
N GLU A 3 -52.62 -21.89 8.66
CA GLU A 3 -51.88 -20.60 8.63
C GLU A 3 -50.41 -20.77 8.21
N LYS A 4 -49.73 -21.78 8.76
CA LYS A 4 -48.35 -22.10 8.38
C LYS A 4 -48.22 -22.55 6.91
N LEU A 5 -49.21 -23.25 6.38
CA LEU A 5 -49.25 -23.65 4.97
C LEU A 5 -49.43 -22.42 4.05
N VAL A 6 -50.28 -21.47 4.44
CA VAL A 6 -50.49 -20.22 3.71
C VAL A 6 -49.21 -19.39 3.69
N ASP A 7 -48.49 -19.29 4.81
CA ASP A 7 -47.21 -18.57 4.87
C ASP A 7 -46.13 -19.22 3.99
N ILE A 8 -46.04 -20.55 3.99
CA ILE A 8 -45.11 -21.29 3.11
C ILE A 8 -45.46 -21.03 1.64
N LEU A 9 -46.74 -21.07 1.29
CA LEU A 9 -47.20 -20.80 -0.07
C LEU A 9 -46.87 -19.38 -0.51
N LYS A 10 -47.01 -18.40 0.40
CA LYS A 10 -46.67 -17.01 0.16
C LYS A 10 -45.18 -16.83 -0.11
N ILE A 11 -44.32 -17.40 0.72
CA ILE A 11 -42.86 -17.35 0.55
C ILE A 11 -42.46 -18.04 -0.77
N PHE A 12 -43.12 -19.16 -1.09
CA PHE A 12 -42.88 -19.87 -2.34
C PHE A 12 -43.26 -19.00 -3.54
N LEU A 13 -44.45 -18.39 -3.53
CA LEU A 13 -44.86 -17.49 -4.60
C LEU A 13 -43.90 -16.29 -4.71
N GLU A 14 -43.61 -15.57 -3.64
CA GLU A 14 -42.70 -14.41 -3.71
C GLU A 14 -41.33 -14.75 -4.33
N LYS A 15 -40.78 -15.92 -4.04
CA LYS A 15 -39.46 -16.33 -4.51
C LYS A 15 -39.47 -17.04 -5.87
N TYR A 16 -40.52 -17.81 -6.13
CA TYR A 16 -40.60 -18.75 -7.26
C TYR A 16 -41.71 -18.43 -8.27
N PHE A 17 -42.44 -17.32 -8.13
CA PHE A 17 -43.56 -16.99 -9.02
C PHE A 17 -43.16 -16.89 -10.50
N ILE A 18 -42.11 -16.11 -10.80
CA ILE A 18 -41.60 -15.97 -12.17
C ILE A 18 -41.15 -17.34 -12.75
N PRO A 19 -40.29 -18.12 -12.08
CA PRO A 19 -39.91 -19.46 -12.56
C PRO A 19 -41.12 -20.37 -12.76
N THR A 20 -42.10 -20.31 -11.86
CA THR A 20 -43.34 -21.07 -11.95
C THR A 20 -44.11 -20.71 -13.23
N ILE A 21 -44.31 -19.42 -13.51
CA ILE A 21 -45.00 -18.97 -14.73
C ILE A 21 -44.26 -19.46 -15.98
N ILE A 22 -42.94 -19.29 -16.03
CA ILE A 22 -42.13 -19.74 -17.17
C ILE A 22 -42.25 -21.26 -17.36
N ALA A 23 -42.17 -22.03 -16.28
CA ALA A 23 -42.31 -23.48 -16.32
C ALA A 23 -43.70 -23.94 -16.78
N VAL A 24 -44.76 -23.24 -16.36
CA VAL A 24 -46.13 -23.51 -16.84
C VAL A 24 -46.22 -23.30 -18.34
N VAL A 25 -45.73 -22.16 -18.85
CA VAL A 25 -45.76 -21.85 -20.30
C VAL A 25 -44.97 -22.89 -21.09
N LEU A 26 -43.76 -23.24 -20.65
CA LEU A 26 -42.93 -24.25 -21.31
C LEU A 26 -43.55 -25.64 -21.28
N SER A 27 -44.24 -26.00 -20.19
CA SER A 27 -44.99 -27.25 -20.10
C SER A 27 -46.12 -27.32 -21.12
N PHE A 28 -46.87 -26.23 -21.30
CA PHE A 28 -47.92 -26.16 -22.34
C PHE A 28 -47.36 -26.28 -23.74
N VAL A 29 -46.26 -25.57 -24.03
CA VAL A 29 -45.57 -25.66 -25.33
C VAL A 29 -45.10 -27.10 -25.58
N THR A 30 -44.53 -27.76 -24.57
CA THR A 30 -44.08 -29.14 -24.66
C THR A 30 -45.24 -30.09 -24.96
N TYR A 31 -46.37 -29.92 -24.28
CA TYR A 31 -47.57 -30.70 -24.54
C TYR A 31 -48.08 -30.51 -25.97
N TYR A 32 -48.13 -29.27 -26.46
CA TYR A 32 -48.59 -28.97 -27.82
C TYR A 32 -47.71 -29.59 -28.92
N ILE A 33 -46.40 -29.70 -28.68
CA ILE A 33 -45.44 -30.29 -29.62
C ILE A 33 -45.39 -31.82 -29.51
N THR A 34 -45.84 -32.39 -28.38
CA THR A 34 -45.75 -33.83 -28.12
C THR A 34 -46.73 -34.60 -29.01
N PRO A 35 -46.26 -35.59 -29.79
CA PRO A 35 -47.14 -36.40 -30.62
C PRO A 35 -48.03 -37.31 -29.76
N GLU A 36 -49.24 -37.60 -30.26
CA GLU A 36 -50.27 -38.34 -29.51
C GLU A 36 -49.88 -39.79 -29.21
N ASP A 37 -48.93 -40.36 -29.95
CA ASP A 37 -48.39 -41.71 -29.76
C ASP A 37 -47.31 -41.80 -28.67
N ASN A 38 -47.01 -40.70 -27.98
CA ASN A 38 -45.99 -40.66 -26.94
C ASN A 38 -46.32 -41.62 -25.78
N ALA A 39 -45.43 -42.58 -25.53
CA ALA A 39 -45.60 -43.61 -24.51
C ALA A 39 -45.82 -43.06 -23.08
N VAL A 40 -45.25 -41.89 -22.76
CA VAL A 40 -45.42 -41.25 -21.45
C VAL A 40 -46.81 -40.62 -21.35
N LEU A 41 -47.27 -39.93 -22.41
CA LEU A 41 -48.60 -39.33 -22.47
C LEU A 41 -49.70 -40.39 -22.37
N ILE A 42 -49.54 -41.52 -23.09
CA ILE A 42 -50.53 -42.61 -23.08
C ILE A 42 -50.59 -43.29 -21.71
N LYS A 43 -49.44 -43.53 -21.05
CA LYS A 43 -49.40 -44.23 -19.75
C LYS A 43 -49.84 -43.38 -18.56
N PHE A 44 -49.49 -42.10 -18.55
CA PHE A 44 -49.80 -41.18 -17.44
C PHE A 44 -51.09 -40.39 -17.65
N GLY A 45 -51.64 -40.41 -18.86
CA GLY A 45 -52.73 -39.53 -19.27
C GLY A 45 -52.31 -38.06 -19.36
N VAL A 46 -53.20 -37.23 -19.88
CA VAL A 46 -52.96 -35.79 -20.11
C VAL A 46 -52.55 -35.08 -18.82
N MET A 47 -53.28 -35.32 -17.72
CA MET A 47 -53.02 -34.64 -16.44
C MET A 47 -51.66 -35.01 -15.85
N GLY A 48 -51.32 -36.31 -15.82
CA GLY A 48 -50.03 -36.76 -15.29
C GLY A 48 -48.86 -36.26 -16.13
N PHE A 49 -49.00 -36.30 -17.45
CA PHE A 49 -47.99 -35.78 -18.38
C PHE A 49 -47.75 -34.28 -18.19
N SER A 50 -48.80 -33.46 -18.10
CA SER A 50 -48.67 -32.02 -17.89
C SER A 50 -47.97 -31.68 -16.56
N VAL A 51 -48.29 -32.40 -15.48
CA VAL A 51 -47.62 -32.19 -14.18
C VAL A 51 -46.15 -32.58 -14.25
N CYS A 52 -45.80 -33.70 -14.90
CA CYS A 52 -44.42 -34.13 -15.10
C CYS A 52 -43.61 -33.10 -15.89
N CYS A 53 -44.15 -32.61 -17.02
CA CYS A 53 -43.50 -31.58 -17.83
C CYS A 53 -43.28 -30.29 -17.04
N PHE A 54 -44.28 -29.85 -16.27
CA PHE A 54 -44.15 -28.68 -15.40
C PHE A 54 -43.01 -28.84 -14.39
N LEU A 55 -42.93 -29.97 -13.69
CA LEU A 55 -41.89 -30.22 -12.69
C LEU A 55 -40.49 -30.22 -13.32
N ILE A 56 -40.33 -30.83 -14.49
CA ILE A 56 -39.06 -30.84 -15.21
C ILE A 56 -38.65 -29.43 -15.61
N TRP A 57 -39.55 -28.66 -16.23
CA TRP A 57 -39.25 -27.29 -16.64
C TRP A 57 -38.99 -26.37 -15.46
N PHE A 58 -39.72 -26.53 -14.36
CA PHE A 58 -39.50 -25.77 -13.14
C PHE A 58 -38.09 -25.98 -12.60
N LEU A 59 -37.63 -27.23 -12.52
CA LEU A 59 -36.27 -27.55 -12.10
C LEU A 59 -35.22 -26.96 -13.05
N ILE A 60 -35.44 -27.04 -14.37
CA ILE A 60 -34.52 -26.48 -15.37
C ILE A 60 -34.41 -24.96 -15.21
N VAL A 61 -35.55 -24.26 -15.10
CA VAL A 61 -35.59 -22.80 -14.98
C VAL A 61 -34.92 -22.33 -13.69
N GLU A 62 -35.17 -23.01 -12.57
CA GLU A 62 -34.49 -22.75 -11.30
C GLU A 62 -32.99 -22.96 -11.38
N MET A 63 -32.55 -24.06 -12.00
CA MET A 63 -31.14 -24.35 -12.20
C MET A 63 -30.46 -23.25 -13.03
N VAL A 64 -31.08 -22.84 -14.14
CA VAL A 64 -30.55 -21.79 -15.02
C VAL A 64 -30.44 -20.45 -14.28
N MET A 65 -31.46 -20.03 -13.55
CA MET A 65 -31.39 -18.80 -12.74
C MET A 65 -30.34 -18.86 -11.64
N GLY A 66 -30.16 -20.02 -11.00
CA GLY A 66 -29.10 -20.25 -10.02
C GLY A 66 -27.72 -20.04 -10.63
N ILE A 67 -27.47 -20.60 -11.82
CA ILE A 67 -26.21 -20.45 -12.56
C ILE A 67 -25.95 -18.99 -12.91
N PHE A 68 -26.94 -18.27 -13.47
CA PHE A 68 -26.78 -16.86 -13.82
C PHE A 68 -26.45 -15.98 -12.60
N LYS A 69 -27.14 -16.18 -11.48
CA LYS A 69 -26.83 -15.47 -10.22
C LYS A 69 -25.40 -15.80 -9.74
N GLY A 70 -25.00 -17.06 -9.84
CA GLY A 70 -23.65 -17.51 -9.52
C GLY A 70 -22.58 -16.77 -10.34
N ILE A 71 -22.74 -16.72 -11.66
CA ILE A 71 -21.81 -16.03 -12.58
C ILE A 71 -21.74 -14.53 -12.27
N ILE A 72 -22.89 -13.85 -12.15
CA ILE A 72 -22.92 -12.41 -11.85
C ILE A 72 -22.23 -12.11 -10.52
N SER A 73 -22.47 -12.93 -9.49
CA SER A 73 -21.84 -12.74 -8.18
C SER A 73 -20.32 -13.00 -8.21
N ALA A 74 -19.85 -13.93 -9.04
CA ALA A 74 -18.42 -14.20 -9.21
C ALA A 74 -17.72 -13.02 -9.91
N VAL A 75 -18.32 -12.49 -10.97
CA VAL A 75 -17.81 -11.32 -11.70
C VAL A 75 -17.77 -10.10 -10.78
N ASN A 76 -18.86 -9.81 -10.07
CA ASN A 76 -18.91 -8.66 -9.16
C ASN A 76 -17.88 -8.73 -8.02
N ARG A 77 -17.57 -9.93 -7.51
CA ARG A 77 -16.51 -10.13 -6.51
C ARG A 77 -15.14 -9.79 -7.06
N LYS A 78 -14.83 -10.19 -8.29
CA LYS A 78 -13.56 -9.88 -8.95
C LYS A 78 -13.40 -8.37 -9.16
N ILE A 79 -14.41 -7.71 -9.72
CA ILE A 79 -14.40 -6.26 -9.94
C ILE A 79 -14.24 -5.49 -8.62
N LYS A 80 -14.93 -5.92 -7.56
CA LYS A 80 -14.81 -5.28 -6.24
C LYS A 80 -13.41 -5.46 -5.64
N GLY A 81 -12.78 -6.61 -5.87
CA GLY A 81 -11.39 -6.87 -5.47
C GLY A 81 -10.40 -5.95 -6.19
N GLU A 82 -10.51 -5.85 -7.52
CA GLU A 82 -9.64 -4.98 -8.33
C GLU A 82 -9.80 -3.51 -7.94
N LYS A 83 -11.03 -3.03 -7.77
CA LYS A 83 -11.29 -1.65 -7.29
C LYS A 83 -10.67 -1.36 -5.92
N ARG A 84 -10.68 -2.35 -5.02
CA ARG A 84 -10.08 -2.19 -3.70
C ARG A 84 -8.55 -2.07 -3.79
N GLN A 85 -7.92 -2.89 -4.63
CA GLN A 85 -6.47 -2.81 -4.85
C GLN A 85 -6.06 -1.46 -5.45
N ILE A 86 -6.82 -0.95 -6.42
CA ILE A 86 -6.57 0.38 -7.01
C ILE A 86 -6.66 1.45 -5.92
N TYR A 87 -7.72 1.44 -5.11
CA TYR A 87 -7.88 2.42 -4.02
C TYR A 87 -6.77 2.35 -2.97
N GLU A 88 -6.33 1.14 -2.60
CA GLU A 88 -5.23 0.94 -1.66
C GLU A 88 -3.90 1.47 -2.26
N ASN A 89 -3.64 1.21 -3.54
CA ASN A 89 -2.46 1.73 -4.23
C ASN A 89 -2.48 3.26 -4.33
N ASP A 90 -3.61 3.86 -4.73
CA ASP A 90 -3.78 5.33 -4.81
C ASP A 90 -3.61 6.01 -3.45
N ARG A 91 -3.99 5.33 -2.37
CA ARG A 91 -3.77 5.82 -1.01
C ARG A 91 -2.29 5.79 -0.64
N ILE A 92 -1.61 4.68 -0.88
CA ILE A 92 -0.17 4.54 -0.62
C ILE A 92 0.64 5.56 -1.44
N GLU A 93 0.25 5.80 -2.69
CA GLU A 93 0.90 6.79 -3.52
C GLU A 93 0.74 8.21 -2.98
N ARG A 94 -0.45 8.57 -2.47
CA ARG A 94 -0.68 9.86 -1.82
C ARG A 94 0.12 10.01 -0.53
N GLU A 95 0.11 9.01 0.34
CA GLU A 95 0.89 9.02 1.58
C GLU A 95 2.40 9.17 1.28
N ASN A 96 2.91 8.45 0.29
CA ASN A 96 4.29 8.59 -0.16
C ASN A 96 4.58 9.99 -0.72
N LYS A 97 3.66 10.57 -1.48
CA LYS A 97 3.81 11.93 -2.00
C LYS A 97 3.87 12.95 -0.86
N GLU A 98 2.99 12.86 0.13
CA GLU A 98 2.99 13.75 1.29
C GLU A 98 4.32 13.68 2.07
N ILE A 99 4.85 12.46 2.27
CA ILE A 99 6.16 12.26 2.92
C ILE A 99 7.28 12.90 2.09
N LEU A 100 7.26 12.73 0.76
CA LEU A 100 8.26 13.33 -0.13
C LEU A 100 8.18 14.86 -0.15
N GLU A 101 6.97 15.43 -0.14
CA GLU A 101 6.78 16.89 -0.10
C GLU A 101 7.36 17.46 1.20
N VAL A 102 7.09 16.84 2.36
CA VAL A 102 7.69 17.25 3.64
C VAL A 102 9.21 17.14 3.60
N LEU A 103 9.73 16.06 3.02
CA LEU A 103 11.18 15.87 2.85
C LEU A 103 11.79 16.97 1.98
N TRP A 104 11.21 17.26 0.82
CA TRP A 104 11.67 18.30 -0.10
C TRP A 104 11.62 19.69 0.53
N THR A 105 10.54 20.03 1.24
CA THR A 105 10.46 21.31 1.97
C THR A 105 11.58 21.44 2.99
N ARG A 106 11.89 20.37 3.73
CA ARG A 106 13.02 20.39 4.69
C ARG A 106 14.37 20.54 4.00
N VAL A 107 14.56 19.94 2.83
CA VAL A 107 15.78 20.11 2.04
C VAL A 107 15.87 21.55 1.49
N ASP A 108 14.76 22.16 1.09
CA ASP A 108 14.73 23.56 0.64
C ASP A 108 15.06 24.55 1.76
N GLU A 109 14.83 24.20 3.03
CA GLU A 109 15.22 25.04 4.17
C GLU A 109 16.74 25.00 4.44
N MET A 110 17.46 24.02 3.88
CA MET A 110 18.90 23.88 4.11
C MET A 110 19.69 25.03 3.49
N ASN A 111 20.84 25.36 4.07
CA ASN A 111 21.81 26.23 3.42
C ASN A 111 22.57 25.47 2.30
N ALA A 112 23.33 26.19 1.47
CA ALA A 112 24.04 25.61 0.32
C ALA A 112 25.06 24.53 0.73
N ARG A 113 25.75 24.69 1.87
CA ARG A 113 26.74 23.72 2.36
C ARG A 113 26.05 22.42 2.76
N ASP A 114 24.98 22.50 3.56
CA ASP A 114 24.24 21.34 4.03
C ASP A 114 23.59 20.58 2.88
N TYR A 115 23.06 21.31 1.88
CA TYR A 115 22.54 20.70 0.65
C TYR A 115 23.62 19.92 -0.11
N GLN A 116 24.81 20.50 -0.29
CA GLN A 116 25.93 19.81 -0.96
C GLN A 116 26.35 18.57 -0.19
N LEU A 117 26.41 18.64 1.13
CA LEU A 117 26.75 17.51 1.98
C LEU A 117 25.69 16.39 1.90
N LEU A 118 24.41 16.76 1.84
CA LEU A 118 23.31 15.82 1.64
C LEU A 118 23.42 15.09 0.29
N VAL A 119 23.72 15.84 -0.78
CA VAL A 119 23.97 15.28 -2.12
C VAL A 119 25.17 14.34 -2.12
N GLU A 120 26.23 14.69 -1.40
CA GLU A 120 27.42 13.83 -1.24
C GLU A 120 27.07 12.50 -0.58
N PHE A 121 26.32 12.50 0.53
CA PHE A 121 25.83 11.28 1.17
C PHE A 121 24.98 10.42 0.23
N ILE A 122 24.14 11.04 -0.62
CA ILE A 122 23.32 10.29 -1.57
C ILE A 122 24.20 9.63 -2.65
N ASN A 123 25.14 10.39 -3.21
CA ASN A 123 25.98 9.96 -4.32
C ASN A 123 27.04 8.94 -3.90
N ASN A 124 27.56 9.05 -2.68
CA ASN A 124 28.60 8.14 -2.19
C ASN A 124 28.04 6.84 -1.60
N GLY A 125 26.71 6.67 -1.57
CA GLY A 125 26.09 5.47 -1.00
C GLY A 125 26.00 5.49 0.53
N ASN A 126 25.83 6.68 1.12
CA ASN A 126 25.79 6.94 2.57
C ASN A 126 27.07 6.53 3.30
N GLN A 127 28.23 6.71 2.66
CA GLN A 127 29.51 6.46 3.31
C GLN A 127 29.78 7.49 4.41
N PRO A 128 30.49 7.12 5.50
CA PRO A 128 30.73 8.02 6.61
C PRO A 128 31.49 9.29 6.21
N HIS A 129 30.94 10.44 6.54
CA HIS A 129 31.61 11.73 6.43
C HIS A 129 32.38 12.01 7.72
N TYR A 130 33.63 12.47 7.61
CA TYR A 130 34.48 12.74 8.77
C TYR A 130 34.80 14.22 8.89
N GLU A 131 34.61 14.77 10.07
CA GLU A 131 34.90 16.19 10.29
C GLU A 131 35.45 16.46 11.69
N ALA A 132 36.37 17.43 11.77
CA ALA A 132 37.00 17.86 13.01
C ALA A 132 36.27 19.08 13.58
N GLY A 133 36.16 19.13 14.91
CA GLY A 133 35.47 20.20 15.60
C GLY A 133 33.97 19.94 15.78
N GLN A 134 33.34 20.83 16.53
CA GLN A 134 31.92 20.74 16.87
C GLN A 134 31.13 21.80 16.10
N TYR A 135 30.08 21.35 15.43
CA TYR A 135 29.10 22.24 14.82
C TYR A 135 28.15 22.79 15.88
N PHE A 136 27.85 24.08 15.77
CA PHE A 136 26.87 24.79 16.60
C PHE A 136 25.79 25.40 15.70
N GLY A 137 24.56 25.48 16.21
CA GLY A 137 23.41 26.00 15.47
C GLY A 137 22.71 24.94 14.60
N ASP A 138 21.79 25.42 13.77
CA ASP A 138 20.97 24.58 12.89
C ASP A 138 21.75 24.25 11.61
N CYS A 139 22.31 23.04 11.54
CA CYS A 139 22.93 22.49 10.34
C CYS A 139 22.72 20.97 10.25
N LEU A 140 22.92 20.40 9.06
CA LEU A 140 22.67 18.98 8.80
C LEU A 140 23.43 18.07 9.79
N LEU A 141 24.70 18.37 10.04
CA LEU A 141 25.56 17.57 10.93
C LEU A 141 25.24 17.68 12.43
N ASN A 142 24.42 18.67 12.80
CA ASN A 142 23.93 18.85 14.17
C ASN A 142 22.42 18.55 14.29
N SER A 143 21.82 17.94 13.25
CA SER A 143 20.40 17.61 13.21
C SER A 143 20.14 16.13 13.51
N ASP A 144 18.87 15.80 13.72
CA ASP A 144 18.40 14.41 13.85
C ASP A 144 18.47 13.60 12.54
N TRP A 145 19.00 14.15 11.46
CA TRP A 145 19.08 13.46 10.17
C TRP A 145 20.27 12.49 10.09
N VAL A 146 21.28 12.71 10.94
CA VAL A 146 22.53 11.94 10.93
C VAL A 146 22.77 11.21 12.24
N HIS A 147 23.38 10.03 12.16
CA HIS A 147 24.06 9.39 13.28
C HIS A 147 25.44 10.01 13.45
N LYS A 148 25.68 10.62 14.62
CA LYS A 148 26.97 11.20 15.00
C LYS A 148 27.71 10.25 15.94
N THR A 149 28.94 9.88 15.61
CA THR A 149 29.81 9.08 16.50
C THR A 149 31.16 9.77 16.67
N VAL A 150 31.73 9.70 17.88
CA VAL A 150 33.07 10.21 18.17
C VAL A 150 34.12 9.21 17.70
N VAL A 151 35.01 9.63 16.80
CA VAL A 151 36.14 8.81 16.31
C VAL A 151 37.39 9.11 17.11
N GLN A 152 37.60 10.38 17.46
CA GLN A 152 38.71 10.83 18.29
C GLN A 152 38.19 11.85 19.31
N ALA A 153 38.41 11.59 20.60
CA ALA A 153 38.04 12.52 21.66
C ALA A 153 38.99 13.73 21.68
N GLU A 154 38.45 14.87 22.12
CA GLU A 154 39.24 16.08 22.35
C GLU A 154 40.29 15.81 23.44
N LYS A 155 41.51 16.29 23.22
CA LYS A 155 42.59 16.18 24.22
C LYS A 155 43.46 17.42 24.23
N GLN A 156 43.86 17.83 25.42
CA GLN A 156 44.86 18.88 25.60
C GLN A 156 46.25 18.27 25.66
N VAL A 157 47.18 18.81 24.88
CA VAL A 157 48.57 18.35 24.82
C VAL A 157 49.50 19.53 25.16
N PRO A 158 50.48 19.35 26.06
CA PRO A 158 51.40 20.44 26.41
C PRO A 158 52.31 20.78 25.22
N ILE A 159 52.44 22.09 24.93
CA ILE A 159 53.32 22.60 23.88
C ILE A 159 54.76 22.55 24.39
N LYS A 160 55.62 21.79 23.71
CA LYS A 160 57.07 21.81 23.96
C LYS A 160 57.68 23.05 23.33
N ILE A 161 57.92 24.08 24.13
CA ILE A 161 58.67 25.26 23.69
C ILE A 161 60.16 24.93 23.73
N GLU A 162 60.80 24.81 22.57
CA GLU A 162 62.27 24.74 22.48
C GLU A 162 62.87 26.10 22.89
N ARG A 163 63.85 26.04 23.77
CA ARG A 163 64.38 27.19 24.53
C ARG A 163 65.15 28.16 23.63
N SER A 164 64.74 29.44 23.60
CA SER A 164 65.71 30.54 23.59
C SER A 164 65.74 31.16 24.98
N SER A 165 66.95 31.34 25.49
CA SER A 165 67.31 31.69 26.86
C SER A 165 66.78 33.07 27.29
N MET A 166 65.79 33.09 28.20
CA MET A 166 65.59 34.19 29.14
C MET A 166 65.06 33.60 30.45
N GLU A 167 65.93 33.55 31.45
CA GLU A 167 65.64 33.09 32.81
C GLU A 167 64.81 34.13 33.57
N GLY A 168 63.79 33.69 34.30
CA GLY A 168 63.14 34.51 35.33
C GLY A 168 61.61 34.63 35.31
N ILE A 169 60.90 34.06 34.32
CA ILE A 169 59.42 34.12 34.30
C ILE A 169 58.86 32.72 34.63
N HIS A 170 58.05 32.62 35.70
CA HIS A 170 57.19 31.45 35.92
C HIS A 170 56.23 31.32 34.74
N ARG A 171 56.55 30.45 33.78
CA ARG A 171 55.68 30.17 32.64
C ARG A 171 54.70 29.08 33.03
N PHE A 172 53.42 29.42 33.04
CA PHE A 172 52.35 28.41 33.04
C PHE A 172 52.53 27.51 31.81
N PRO A 173 52.33 26.18 31.93
CA PRO A 173 52.34 25.29 30.78
C PRO A 173 51.30 25.76 29.76
N ILE A 174 51.72 25.97 28.52
CA ILE A 174 50.82 26.28 27.42
C ILE A 174 50.36 24.96 26.82
N TYR A 175 49.05 24.80 26.66
CA TYR A 175 48.44 23.60 26.09
C TYR A 175 47.88 23.92 24.70
N GLU A 176 48.01 22.95 23.79
CA GLU A 176 47.30 22.91 22.52
C GLU A 176 46.11 21.95 22.64
N THR A 177 44.93 22.40 22.22
CA THR A 177 43.74 21.55 22.17
C THR A 177 43.66 20.88 20.81
N ILE A 178 43.75 19.54 20.80
CA ILE A 178 43.46 18.74 19.61
C ILE A 178 41.95 18.51 19.58
N SER A 179 41.28 19.12 18.60
CA SER A 179 39.83 19.02 18.42
C SER A 179 39.38 17.57 18.25
N ALA A 180 38.20 17.27 18.79
CA ALA A 180 37.54 15.99 18.55
C ALA A 180 37.26 15.79 17.05
N ARG A 181 37.31 14.53 16.60
CA ARG A 181 36.91 14.11 15.25
C ARG A 181 35.67 13.25 15.32
N TYR A 182 34.70 13.54 14.47
CA TYR A 182 33.41 12.88 14.42
C TYR A 182 33.22 12.19 13.06
N GLN A 183 32.43 11.13 13.06
CA GLN A 183 31.86 10.51 11.87
C GLN A 183 30.35 10.73 11.82
N TYR A 184 29.83 10.94 10.63
CA TYR A 184 28.43 11.21 10.35
C TYR A 184 27.93 10.30 9.23
N VAL A 185 26.75 9.72 9.41
CA VAL A 185 26.05 8.87 8.43
C VAL A 185 24.57 9.26 8.46
N LEU A 186 23.89 9.39 7.32
CA LEU A 186 22.44 9.64 7.33
C LEU A 186 21.71 8.45 7.95
N LYS A 187 20.64 8.71 8.69
CA LYS A 187 19.73 7.64 9.14
C LYS A 187 19.19 6.85 7.95
N ASP A 188 19.12 5.54 8.08
CA ASP A 188 18.77 4.62 6.98
C ASP A 188 17.45 4.96 6.30
N GLU A 189 16.42 5.28 7.08
CA GLU A 189 15.08 5.62 6.57
C GLU A 189 15.12 6.87 5.69
N LEU A 190 15.87 7.88 6.15
CA LEU A 190 16.03 9.15 5.47
C LEU A 190 16.88 8.99 4.19
N TYR A 191 17.99 8.24 4.28
CA TYR A 191 18.81 7.92 3.11
C TYR A 191 17.99 7.19 2.05
N LYS A 192 17.21 6.17 2.43
CA LYS A 192 16.33 5.43 1.51
C LYS A 192 15.29 6.34 0.87
N ALA A 193 14.66 7.23 1.64
CA ALA A 193 13.67 8.17 1.10
C ALA A 193 14.27 9.17 0.11
N LEU A 194 15.43 9.76 0.44
CA LEU A 194 16.16 10.68 -0.44
C LEU A 194 16.66 9.97 -1.70
N LYS A 195 17.20 8.75 -1.56
CA LYS A 195 17.67 7.94 -2.69
C LYS A 195 16.52 7.55 -3.61
N TYR A 196 15.40 7.10 -3.05
CA TYR A 196 14.17 6.82 -3.82
C TYR A 196 13.67 8.07 -4.55
N SER A 197 13.66 9.22 -3.88
CA SER A 197 13.29 10.49 -4.50
C SER A 197 14.18 10.83 -5.68
N MET A 198 15.51 10.71 -5.51
CA MET A 198 16.48 10.95 -6.58
C MET A 198 16.29 9.97 -7.75
N ASP A 199 16.14 8.68 -7.47
CA ASP A 199 16.05 7.66 -8.51
C ASP A 199 14.71 7.70 -9.27
N LYS A 200 13.59 8.01 -8.59
CA LYS A 200 12.24 8.05 -9.20
C LYS A 200 11.89 9.40 -9.81
N HIS A 201 12.27 10.49 -9.17
CA HIS A 201 11.86 11.85 -9.54
C HIS A 201 13.01 12.73 -10.06
N GLY A 202 14.27 12.26 -9.98
CA GLY A 202 15.44 13.01 -10.42
C GLY A 202 15.79 14.21 -9.53
N LYS A 203 15.18 14.32 -8.34
CA LYS A 203 15.32 15.47 -7.44
C LYS A 203 15.13 15.10 -5.98
N ILE A 204 15.65 15.95 -5.09
CA ILE A 204 15.52 15.85 -3.63
C ILE A 204 15.01 17.14 -2.96
N SER A 205 14.64 18.12 -3.78
CA SER A 205 14.18 19.46 -3.40
C SER A 205 13.11 19.93 -4.39
N HIS A 206 12.35 20.97 -4.05
CA HIS A 206 11.43 21.58 -5.02
C HIS A 206 12.18 22.42 -6.05
N PHE A 207 13.28 23.04 -5.63
CA PHE A 207 14.07 23.94 -6.46
C PHE A 207 15.38 23.29 -6.89
N GLU A 208 15.76 23.51 -8.14
CA GLU A 208 17.14 23.28 -8.59
C GLU A 208 18.07 24.28 -7.90
N ARG A 209 19.21 23.80 -7.42
CA ARG A 209 20.21 24.56 -6.67
C ARG A 209 21.60 24.35 -7.23
#